data_AF-A0A6M0AJ77-F1
#
_entry.id   AF-A0A6M0AJ77-F1
#
_cell.length_a   1.000
_cell.length_b   1.000
_cell.length_c   1.000
_cell.angle_alpha   90.00
_cell.angle_beta   90.00
_cell.angle_gamma   90.00
#
_symmetry.space_group_name_H-M   'P 1'
#
loop_
_entity.id
_entity.type
_entity.pdbx_description
1 polymer ?
#
loop_
_entity_poly.entity_id
_entity_poly.type
_entity_poly.pdbx_seq_one_letter_code
_entity_poly.pdbx_strand_id
1 'polypeptide(L)'
;NPSDDLQETWGAVDDVVMGGVSESSIRLVNKAALFTGNVSTANSGGFVSVRTRNLPTPLNLAEYEGLELRVKGDGQRYKFILRNESKWDGIAYCYSFDTQKDQWMNVSIPFADLIPVFRAKTLKDAAPFNPSRICAIQLMLSKFEYDGALNPQFAPGSFVLQLETIKAYGGITKPQFIMISSAGVTRPGRPGINLEEEPPAVRMNDQLGGILTWKLRGEEAVRDSGVSYTIIRPCALTEEPGGQALVFAQGDNIRGKVSREDIAELCVQVIEQPKACNVTFEVKEASDGLRDWQTLFCDINTDSN
;
A
#
# COMPACT_ATOMS: atom_id res chain seq x y z
N ASN A 1 -7.50 -27.31 3.15
CA ASN A 1 -6.66 -26.91 2.00
C ASN A 1 -6.84 -25.42 1.73
N PRO A 2 -5.79 -24.59 1.84
CA PRO A 2 -5.80 -23.21 1.38
C PRO A 2 -6.12 -23.12 -0.13
N SER A 3 -6.60 -21.98 -0.62
CA SER A 3 -6.65 -21.72 -2.07
C SER A 3 -5.22 -21.69 -2.64
N ASP A 4 -5.02 -22.16 -3.87
CA ASP A 4 -3.70 -22.35 -4.49
C ASP A 4 -2.81 -21.09 -4.38
N ASP A 5 -3.38 -19.92 -4.64
CA ASP A 5 -2.69 -18.61 -4.58
C ASP A 5 -2.15 -18.26 -3.18
N LEU A 6 -2.88 -18.63 -2.11
CA LEU A 6 -2.43 -18.36 -0.73
C LEU A 6 -1.47 -19.44 -0.21
N GLN A 7 -1.47 -20.68 -0.74
CA GLN A 7 -0.47 -21.70 -0.36
C GLN A 7 0.95 -21.30 -0.76
N GLU A 8 1.07 -20.53 -1.84
CA GLU A 8 2.37 -20.06 -2.30
C GLU A 8 2.97 -19.00 -1.37
N THR A 9 2.11 -18.28 -0.66
CA THR A 9 2.53 -17.19 0.23
C THR A 9 2.51 -17.59 1.69
N TRP A 10 1.48 -18.28 2.18
CA TRP A 10 1.28 -18.60 3.60
C TRP A 10 1.33 -20.10 3.88
N GLY A 11 1.98 -20.48 4.97
CA GLY A 11 2.04 -21.86 5.46
C GLY A 11 1.66 -21.96 6.93
N ALA A 12 1.02 -23.07 7.31
CA ALA A 12 0.71 -23.38 8.70
C ALA A 12 1.99 -23.72 9.48
N VAL A 13 2.06 -23.24 10.73
CA VAL A 13 3.13 -23.48 11.70
C VAL A 13 2.45 -23.74 13.04
N ASP A 14 1.78 -24.89 13.14
CA ASP A 14 0.97 -25.26 14.31
C ASP A 14 1.79 -26.01 15.38
N ASP A 15 1.17 -26.29 16.52
CA ASP A 15 1.79 -26.97 17.65
C ASP A 15 2.21 -28.43 17.40
N VAL A 16 1.85 -29.01 16.26
CA VAL A 16 2.31 -30.34 15.81
C VAL A 16 3.85 -30.41 15.76
N VAL A 17 4.53 -29.28 15.52
CA VAL A 17 6.01 -29.19 15.59
C VAL A 17 6.56 -29.49 17.00
N MET A 18 5.71 -29.42 18.02
CA MET A 18 6.00 -29.75 19.42
C MET A 18 5.24 -30.99 19.91
N GLY A 19 4.57 -31.75 19.02
CA GLY A 19 3.78 -32.93 19.35
C GLY A 19 2.30 -32.66 19.69
N GLY A 20 1.84 -31.41 19.52
CA GLY A 20 0.43 -31.04 19.62
C GLY A 20 -0.43 -31.61 18.49
N VAL A 21 -1.74 -31.35 18.57
CA VAL A 21 -2.74 -31.87 17.62
C VAL A 21 -3.63 -30.75 17.06
N SER A 22 -3.17 -29.50 17.17
CA SER A 22 -3.87 -28.38 16.56
C SER A 22 -3.62 -28.35 15.06
N GLU A 23 -4.59 -27.83 14.32
CA GLU A 23 -4.52 -27.72 12.88
C GLU A 23 -5.11 -26.38 12.45
N SER A 24 -4.43 -25.68 11.56
CA SER A 24 -4.92 -24.46 10.96
C SER A 24 -4.69 -24.36 9.47
N SER A 25 -5.47 -23.48 8.86
CA SER A 25 -5.34 -23.11 7.46
C SER A 25 -5.70 -21.65 7.28
N ILE A 26 -5.19 -21.05 6.20
CA ILE A 26 -5.64 -19.75 5.71
C ILE A 26 -6.17 -19.93 4.30
N ARG A 27 -7.27 -19.28 3.91
CA ARG A 27 -7.78 -19.33 2.54
C ARG A 27 -8.51 -18.05 2.17
N LEU A 28 -8.60 -17.73 0.89
CA LEU A 28 -9.32 -16.54 0.46
C LEU A 28 -10.82 -16.87 0.41
N VAL A 29 -11.64 -16.04 1.04
CA VAL A 29 -13.11 -16.14 0.98
C VAL A 29 -13.66 -14.74 0.72
N ASN A 30 -14.37 -14.57 -0.39
CA ASN A 30 -14.83 -13.27 -0.90
C ASN A 30 -13.65 -12.30 -1.11
N LYS A 31 -13.50 -11.30 -0.24
CA LYS A 31 -12.45 -10.26 -0.28
C LYS A 31 -11.55 -10.28 0.97
N ALA A 32 -11.57 -11.35 1.75
CA ALA A 32 -10.79 -11.48 2.99
C ALA A 32 -10.09 -12.84 3.08
N ALA A 33 -8.93 -12.85 3.72
CA ALA A 33 -8.25 -14.08 4.11
C ALA A 33 -8.89 -14.63 5.39
N LEU A 34 -9.29 -15.89 5.37
CA LEU A 34 -9.89 -16.62 6.48
C LEU A 34 -8.85 -17.54 7.12
N PHE A 35 -8.32 -17.15 8.28
CA PHE A 35 -7.49 -17.97 9.14
C PHE A 35 -8.38 -18.73 10.13
N THR A 36 -8.39 -20.06 10.05
CA THR A 36 -9.31 -20.91 10.82
C THR A 36 -8.79 -22.34 10.94
N GLY A 37 -9.33 -23.08 11.90
CA GLY A 37 -8.99 -24.46 12.17
C GLY A 37 -9.48 -24.87 13.55
N ASN A 38 -8.76 -25.81 14.18
CA ASN A 38 -9.05 -26.28 15.53
C ASN A 38 -7.78 -26.21 16.39
N VAL A 39 -7.84 -25.47 17.49
CA VAL A 39 -6.75 -25.38 18.47
C VAL A 39 -7.04 -26.27 19.67
N SER A 40 -6.09 -27.10 20.08
CA SER A 40 -6.21 -28.05 21.18
C SER A 40 -5.13 -27.81 22.22
N THR A 41 -5.45 -28.01 23.49
CA THR A 41 -4.46 -28.00 24.59
C THR A 41 -3.92 -29.38 24.92
N ALA A 42 -4.31 -30.41 24.16
CA ALA A 42 -3.79 -31.77 24.33
C ALA A 42 -2.30 -31.85 23.93
N ASN A 43 -1.58 -32.82 24.49
CA ASN A 43 -0.16 -33.10 24.18
C ASN A 43 0.76 -31.88 24.33
N SER A 44 0.55 -31.06 25.37
CA SER A 44 1.29 -29.81 25.58
C SER A 44 1.17 -28.79 24.44
N GLY A 45 0.15 -28.95 23.59
CA GLY A 45 -0.20 -28.01 22.54
C GLY A 45 -0.87 -26.75 23.08
N GLY A 46 -1.52 -26.04 22.18
CA GLY A 46 -2.29 -24.85 22.47
C GLY A 46 -1.89 -23.68 21.59
N PHE A 47 -1.40 -23.91 20.38
CA PHE A 47 -1.28 -22.84 19.40
C PHE A 47 -1.50 -23.31 17.98
N VAL A 48 -1.99 -22.36 17.19
CA VAL A 48 -2.16 -22.43 15.74
C VAL A 48 -1.59 -21.18 15.13
N SER A 49 -0.96 -21.31 13.97
CA SER A 49 -0.34 -20.17 13.33
C SER A 49 -0.21 -20.34 11.84
N VAL A 50 -0.29 -19.23 11.12
CA VAL A 50 0.07 -19.15 9.71
C VAL A 50 1.12 -18.06 9.52
N ARG A 51 2.16 -18.38 8.76
CA ARG A 51 3.29 -17.49 8.49
C ARG A 51 3.53 -17.41 6.99
N THR A 52 3.85 -16.22 6.48
CA THR A 52 4.29 -16.08 5.11
C THR A 52 5.62 -16.80 4.89
N ARG A 53 5.86 -17.35 3.70
CA ARG A 53 7.23 -17.59 3.24
C ARG A 53 8.02 -16.29 3.37
N ASN A 54 9.33 -16.41 3.47
CA ASN A 54 10.15 -15.21 3.48
C ASN A 54 9.89 -14.44 2.19
N LEU A 55 9.61 -13.15 2.33
CA LEU A 55 9.43 -12.27 1.19
C LEU A 55 10.73 -12.27 0.37
N PRO A 56 10.64 -12.41 -0.96
CA PRO A 56 11.83 -12.49 -1.82
C PRO A 56 12.68 -11.23 -1.70
N THR A 57 12.04 -10.08 -1.48
CA THR A 57 12.67 -8.82 -1.07
C THR A 57 12.05 -8.38 0.25
N PRO A 58 12.86 -8.09 1.30
CA PRO A 58 12.32 -7.56 2.54
C PRO A 58 11.56 -6.24 2.29
N LEU A 59 10.39 -6.08 2.90
CA LEU A 59 9.64 -4.83 2.79
C LEU A 59 10.34 -3.74 3.60
N ASN A 60 10.47 -2.57 2.99
CA ASN A 60 10.95 -1.36 3.65
C ASN A 60 9.77 -0.44 3.94
N LEU A 61 9.40 -0.35 5.21
CA LEU A 61 8.36 0.55 5.73
C LEU A 61 8.95 1.57 6.72
N ALA A 62 10.22 1.95 6.56
CA ALA A 62 10.91 2.86 7.49
C ALA A 62 10.28 4.25 7.57
N GLU A 63 9.57 4.67 6.53
CA GLU A 63 8.86 5.95 6.49
C GLU A 63 7.48 5.90 7.17
N TYR A 64 7.07 4.76 7.76
CA TYR A 64 5.76 4.56 8.37
C TYR A 64 5.85 4.33 9.89
N GLU A 65 4.79 4.70 10.61
CA GLU A 65 4.71 4.54 12.07
C GLU A 65 4.31 3.12 12.50
N GLY A 66 3.56 2.41 11.66
CA GLY A 66 3.03 1.09 11.98
C GLY A 66 2.18 0.46 10.88
N LEU A 67 1.50 -0.62 11.25
CA LEU A 67 0.55 -1.34 10.41
C LEU A 67 -0.86 -1.28 10.99
N GLU A 68 -1.88 -1.14 10.15
CA GLU A 68 -3.28 -1.29 10.51
C GLU A 68 -3.83 -2.58 9.89
N LEU A 69 -4.47 -3.40 10.71
CA LEU A 69 -5.20 -4.58 10.26
C LEU A 69 -6.70 -4.29 10.26
N ARG A 70 -7.40 -4.71 9.19
CA ARG A 70 -8.87 -4.77 9.18
C ARG A 70 -9.31 -6.22 9.38
N VAL A 71 -9.86 -6.52 10.55
CA VAL A 71 -10.14 -7.91 10.97
C VAL A 71 -11.56 -8.10 11.49
N LYS A 72 -12.07 -9.32 11.38
CA LYS A 72 -13.28 -9.79 12.07
C LYS A 72 -12.97 -11.12 12.73
N GLY A 73 -13.03 -11.15 14.06
CA GLY A 73 -12.66 -12.32 14.87
C GLY A 73 -13.83 -12.95 15.61
N ASP A 74 -13.51 -13.92 16.45
CA ASP A 74 -14.42 -14.78 17.19
C ASP A 74 -14.52 -14.46 18.70
N GLY A 75 -13.90 -13.36 19.13
CA GLY A 75 -13.81 -12.97 20.54
C GLY A 75 -12.51 -13.42 21.21
N GLN A 76 -11.66 -14.18 20.51
CA GLN A 76 -10.36 -14.58 21.03
C GLN A 76 -9.32 -13.47 20.86
N ARG A 77 -8.20 -13.62 21.58
CA ARG A 77 -7.03 -12.76 21.49
C ARG A 77 -5.96 -13.40 20.62
N TYR A 78 -5.54 -12.68 19.59
CA TYR A 78 -4.59 -13.12 18.59
C TYR A 78 -3.27 -12.34 18.70
N LYS A 79 -2.23 -12.87 18.06
CA LYS A 79 -0.93 -12.20 17.90
C LYS A 79 -0.66 -11.95 16.43
N PHE A 80 -0.25 -10.73 16.14
CA PHE A 80 0.39 -10.36 14.89
C PHE A 80 1.90 -10.34 15.10
N ILE A 81 2.63 -10.97 14.19
CA ILE A 81 4.06 -11.23 14.35
C ILE A 81 4.80 -10.81 13.09
N LEU A 82 5.84 -10.00 13.25
CA LEU A 82 6.77 -9.60 12.22
C LEU A 82 8.17 -10.16 12.48
N ARG A 83 8.94 -10.37 11.42
CA ARG A 83 10.32 -10.85 11.50
C ARG A 83 11.24 -10.01 10.61
N ASN A 84 12.38 -9.60 11.17
CA ASN A 84 13.43 -8.89 10.42
C ASN A 84 14.49 -9.80 9.79
N GLU A 85 14.40 -11.11 10.04
CA GLU A 85 15.37 -12.09 9.58
C GLU A 85 14.69 -13.22 8.80
N SER A 86 15.40 -13.73 7.79
CA SER A 86 14.93 -14.84 6.95
C SER A 86 15.17 -16.21 7.57
N LYS A 87 15.85 -16.30 8.72
CA LYS A 87 16.03 -17.57 9.42
C LYS A 87 14.69 -18.14 9.88
N TRP A 88 14.61 -19.47 9.89
CA TRP A 88 13.38 -20.17 10.29
C TRP A 88 13.02 -19.88 11.74
N ASP A 89 13.97 -20.08 12.65
CA ASP A 89 13.86 -19.78 14.08
C ASP A 89 14.71 -18.55 14.44
N GLY A 90 14.15 -17.63 15.21
CA GLY A 90 14.74 -16.34 15.46
C GLY A 90 13.85 -15.38 16.22
N ILE A 91 14.37 -14.18 16.48
CA ILE A 91 13.61 -13.11 17.13
C ILE A 91 12.37 -12.80 16.30
N ALA A 92 11.24 -12.79 16.97
CA ALA A 92 9.94 -12.39 16.46
C ALA A 92 9.53 -11.09 17.16
N TYR A 93 8.85 -10.21 16.45
CA TYR A 93 8.35 -8.95 16.99
C TYR A 93 6.84 -9.05 17.02
N CYS A 94 6.27 -9.10 18.22
CA CYS A 94 4.90 -9.51 18.45
C CYS A 94 4.04 -8.36 18.96
N TYR A 95 2.79 -8.35 18.55
CA TYR A 95 1.73 -7.50 19.08
C TYR A 95 0.48 -8.34 19.32
N SER A 96 -0.07 -8.31 20.54
CA SER A 96 -1.29 -9.06 20.90
C SER A 96 -2.51 -8.14 20.87
N PHE A 97 -3.62 -8.58 20.29
CA PHE A 97 -4.86 -7.81 20.19
C PHE A 97 -6.09 -8.68 20.44
N ASP A 98 -7.10 -8.09 21.08
CA ASP A 98 -8.40 -8.73 21.30
C ASP A 98 -9.31 -8.52 20.10
N THR A 99 -10.13 -9.52 19.80
CA THR A 99 -11.19 -9.38 18.80
C THR A 99 -12.56 -9.26 19.47
N GLN A 100 -13.50 -8.64 18.77
CA GLN A 100 -14.91 -8.69 19.13
C GLN A 100 -15.62 -9.69 18.23
N LYS A 101 -16.36 -10.61 18.85
CA LYS A 101 -17.02 -11.69 18.13
C LYS A 101 -17.93 -11.14 17.05
N ASP A 102 -17.71 -11.60 15.83
CA ASP A 102 -18.48 -11.29 14.63
C ASP A 102 -18.53 -9.79 14.23
N GLN A 103 -17.61 -8.98 14.72
CA GLN A 103 -17.52 -7.55 14.38
C GLN A 103 -16.25 -7.22 13.63
N TRP A 104 -16.38 -6.42 12.56
CA TRP A 104 -15.23 -5.85 11.86
C TRP A 104 -14.64 -4.70 12.65
N MET A 105 -13.32 -4.73 12.87
CA MET A 105 -12.58 -3.71 13.60
C MET A 105 -11.24 -3.41 12.94
N ASN A 106 -10.70 -2.23 13.23
CA ASN A 106 -9.34 -1.85 12.87
C ASN A 106 -8.42 -2.08 14.08
N VAL A 107 -7.26 -2.68 13.84
CA VAL A 107 -6.22 -2.88 14.85
C VAL A 107 -4.99 -2.11 14.40
N SER A 108 -4.69 -1.00 15.08
CA SER A 108 -3.46 -0.24 14.88
C SER A 108 -2.32 -0.92 15.63
N ILE A 109 -1.22 -1.19 14.93
CA ILE A 109 -0.02 -1.84 15.44
C ILE A 109 1.15 -0.88 15.21
N PRO A 110 1.44 0.03 16.16
CA PRO A 110 2.62 0.87 16.10
C PRO A 110 3.89 0.02 16.12
N PHE A 111 4.87 0.34 15.30
CA PHE A 111 6.15 -0.38 15.31
C PHE A 111 6.89 -0.25 16.64
N ALA A 112 6.69 0.87 17.34
CA ALA A 112 7.25 1.11 18.67
C ALA A 112 6.69 0.17 19.76
N ASP A 113 5.50 -0.39 19.54
CA ASP A 113 4.82 -1.26 20.51
C ASP A 113 5.10 -2.75 20.26
N LEU A 114 5.89 -3.07 19.22
CA LEU A 114 6.26 -4.45 18.91
C LEU A 114 7.25 -5.00 19.93
N ILE A 115 6.87 -6.10 20.57
CA ILE A 115 7.65 -6.72 21.63
C ILE A 115 8.59 -7.78 21.01
N PRO A 116 9.93 -7.64 21.15
CA PRO A 116 10.86 -8.66 20.70
C PRO A 116 10.76 -9.90 21.60
N VAL A 117 10.55 -11.05 20.99
CA VAL A 117 10.44 -12.34 21.68
C VAL A 117 11.28 -13.41 21.00
N PHE A 118 11.79 -14.34 21.79
CA PHE A 118 12.34 -15.60 21.31
C PHE A 118 11.66 -16.75 22.05
N ARG A 119 10.95 -17.61 21.32
CA ARG A 119 10.18 -18.74 21.87
C ARG A 119 9.29 -18.32 23.05
N ALA A 120 8.44 -17.31 22.82
CA ALA A 120 7.51 -16.70 23.77
C ALA A 120 8.13 -15.98 24.99
N LYS A 121 9.46 -15.94 25.13
CA LYS A 121 10.13 -15.12 26.14
C LYS A 121 10.45 -13.74 25.59
N THR A 122 10.11 -12.71 26.34
CA THR A 122 10.43 -11.32 26.02
C THR A 122 11.93 -11.08 26.14
N LEU A 123 12.51 -10.38 25.17
CA LEU A 123 13.93 -10.05 25.15
C LEU A 123 14.13 -8.56 25.50
N LYS A 124 14.54 -8.28 26.74
CA LYS A 124 14.72 -6.90 27.22
C LYS A 124 15.87 -6.16 26.53
N ASP A 125 16.92 -6.90 26.17
CA ASP A 125 18.14 -6.35 25.56
C ASP A 125 18.20 -6.56 24.04
N ALA A 126 17.09 -6.98 23.42
CA ALA A 126 17.02 -7.09 21.97
C ALA A 126 16.95 -5.72 21.30
N ALA A 127 17.47 -5.64 20.07
CA ALA A 127 17.26 -4.47 19.24
C ALA A 127 15.76 -4.21 19.02
N PRO A 128 15.34 -2.95 18.87
CA PRO A 128 13.97 -2.62 18.49
C PRO A 128 13.65 -3.15 17.09
N PHE A 129 12.37 -3.27 16.77
CA PHE A 129 11.92 -3.67 15.44
C PHE A 129 12.50 -2.75 14.37
N ASN A 130 13.05 -3.33 13.30
CA ASN A 130 13.57 -2.58 12.17
C ASN A 130 12.51 -2.51 11.03
N PRO A 131 11.81 -1.38 10.84
CA PRO A 131 10.77 -1.27 9.82
C PRO A 131 11.32 -1.29 8.39
N SER A 132 12.63 -1.08 8.18
CA SER A 132 13.23 -1.10 6.84
C SER A 132 13.42 -2.50 6.25
N ARG A 133 13.18 -3.56 7.04
CA ARG A 133 13.49 -4.93 6.65
C ARG A 133 12.50 -5.92 7.23
N ILE A 134 11.30 -6.01 6.67
CA ILE A 134 10.32 -7.02 7.06
C ILE A 134 10.48 -8.24 6.15
N CYS A 135 10.92 -9.36 6.71
CA CYS A 135 11.15 -10.60 5.97
C CYS A 135 9.93 -11.54 5.97
N ALA A 136 9.10 -11.52 7.01
CA ALA A 136 7.92 -12.38 7.09
C ALA A 136 6.85 -11.79 8.02
N ILE A 137 5.60 -12.16 7.76
CA ILE A 137 4.41 -11.80 8.53
C ILE A 137 3.74 -13.08 9.04
N GLN A 138 3.19 -13.05 10.25
CA GLN A 138 2.59 -14.22 10.88
C GLN A 138 1.39 -13.83 11.76
N LEU A 139 0.36 -14.68 11.72
CA LEU A 139 -0.80 -14.64 12.60
C LEU A 139 -0.78 -15.86 13.52
N MET A 140 -1.16 -15.68 14.78
CA MET A 140 -1.17 -16.76 15.75
C MET A 140 -2.32 -16.62 16.73
N LEU A 141 -2.95 -17.74 17.07
CA LEU A 141 -3.74 -17.90 18.28
C LEU A 141 -2.98 -18.86 19.20
N SER A 142 -2.79 -18.48 20.47
CA SER A 142 -2.05 -19.29 21.43
C SER A 142 -2.65 -19.20 22.82
N LYS A 143 -2.57 -20.30 23.56
CA LYS A 143 -2.87 -20.43 24.99
C LYS A 143 -2.00 -19.52 25.84
N PHE A 144 -0.78 -19.22 25.40
CA PHE A 144 0.18 -18.44 26.17
C PHE A 144 0.35 -17.04 25.59
N GLU A 145 0.41 -16.06 26.47
CA GLU A 145 0.97 -14.73 26.23
C GLU A 145 2.48 -14.72 26.46
N TYR A 146 3.05 -13.53 26.62
CA TYR A 146 4.47 -13.33 26.88
C TYR A 146 4.90 -13.94 28.22
N ASP A 147 6.13 -14.43 28.27
CA ASP A 147 6.79 -14.88 29.51
C ASP A 147 6.03 -15.97 30.27
N GLY A 148 5.26 -16.79 29.55
CA GLY A 148 4.49 -17.91 30.11
C GLY A 148 3.16 -17.53 30.73
N ALA A 149 2.75 -16.25 30.67
CA ALA A 149 1.41 -15.82 31.05
C ALA A 149 0.34 -16.54 30.22
N LEU A 150 -0.85 -16.75 30.79
CA LEU A 150 -1.98 -17.31 30.05
C LEU A 150 -2.67 -16.23 29.23
N ASN A 151 -3.14 -16.59 28.04
CA ASN A 151 -3.99 -15.75 27.22
C ASN A 151 -5.39 -15.67 27.86
N PRO A 152 -5.84 -14.47 28.29
CA PRO A 152 -7.08 -14.31 29.05
C PRO A 152 -8.35 -14.59 28.23
N GLN A 153 -8.27 -14.55 26.90
CA GLN A 153 -9.41 -14.76 25.99
C GLN A 153 -9.26 -16.04 25.15
N PHE A 154 -8.35 -16.94 25.54
CA PHE A 154 -8.15 -18.18 24.81
C PHE A 154 -9.25 -19.20 25.09
N ALA A 155 -9.82 -19.76 24.02
CA ALA A 155 -10.72 -20.91 24.11
C ALA A 155 -10.24 -22.01 23.14
N PRO A 156 -10.03 -23.26 23.62
CA PRO A 156 -9.76 -24.38 22.73
C PRO A 156 -10.98 -24.70 21.85
N GLY A 157 -10.74 -25.30 20.69
CA GLY A 157 -11.75 -25.70 19.72
C GLY A 157 -11.61 -24.96 18.40
N SER A 158 -12.73 -24.84 17.69
CA SER A 158 -12.77 -24.12 16.41
C SER A 158 -12.58 -22.62 16.62
N PHE A 159 -11.76 -22.01 15.76
CA PHE A 159 -11.50 -20.57 15.78
C PHE A 159 -11.67 -19.96 14.39
N VAL A 160 -11.93 -18.66 14.33
CA VAL A 160 -12.03 -17.92 13.08
C VAL A 160 -11.52 -16.48 13.21
N LEU A 161 -10.61 -16.12 12.31
CA LEU A 161 -10.16 -14.75 12.09
C LEU A 161 -10.21 -14.45 10.60
N GLN A 162 -11.05 -13.50 10.21
CA GLN A 162 -11.03 -12.91 8.88
C GLN A 162 -10.14 -11.67 8.87
N LEU A 163 -9.31 -11.54 7.85
CA LEU A 163 -8.40 -10.41 7.62
C LEU A 163 -8.68 -9.85 6.22
N GLU A 164 -9.18 -8.62 6.16
CA GLU A 164 -9.47 -7.93 4.89
C GLU A 164 -8.23 -7.21 4.35
N THR A 165 -7.53 -6.44 5.21
CA THR A 165 -6.35 -5.67 4.80
C THR A 165 -5.25 -5.66 5.86
N ILE A 166 -3.99 -5.60 5.39
CA ILE A 166 -2.82 -5.17 6.16
C ILE A 166 -2.30 -3.91 5.45
N LYS A 167 -2.32 -2.75 6.11
CA LYS A 167 -1.90 -1.46 5.51
C LYS A 167 -0.87 -0.78 6.38
N ALA A 168 0.12 -0.11 5.81
CA ALA A 168 0.99 0.78 6.58
C ALA A 168 0.29 2.12 6.83
N TYR A 169 0.56 2.75 7.97
CA TYR A 169 0.01 4.07 8.32
C TYR A 169 1.06 5.00 8.92
N GLY A 170 0.72 6.29 9.03
CA GLY A 170 1.59 7.31 9.64
C GLY A 170 2.78 7.71 8.77
N GLY A 171 2.84 7.22 7.54
CA GLY A 171 3.90 7.56 6.59
C GLY A 171 3.54 8.67 5.63
N ILE A 172 4.57 9.20 4.98
CA ILE A 172 4.44 10.19 3.92
C ILE A 172 4.01 9.46 2.65
N THR A 173 2.79 9.75 2.17
CA THR A 173 2.31 9.14 0.92
C THR A 173 2.98 9.83 -0.27
N LYS A 174 3.62 9.03 -1.11
CA LYS A 174 4.23 9.45 -2.39
C LYS A 174 3.47 8.82 -3.56
N PRO A 175 3.59 9.37 -4.78
CA PRO A 175 3.02 8.76 -5.97
C PRO A 175 3.57 7.35 -6.22
N GLN A 176 2.68 6.39 -6.46
CA GLN A 176 3.01 5.01 -6.87
C GLN A 176 2.77 4.80 -8.36
N PHE A 177 1.90 5.59 -8.97
CA PHE A 177 1.57 5.51 -10.38
C PHE A 177 1.67 6.88 -11.05
N ILE A 178 2.40 6.96 -12.16
CA ILE A 178 2.54 8.20 -12.93
C ILE A 178 1.93 7.98 -14.31
N MET A 179 0.95 8.81 -14.66
CA MET A 179 0.31 8.78 -15.98
C MET A 179 0.73 10.01 -16.79
N ILE A 180 1.33 9.78 -17.96
CA ILE A 180 1.53 10.83 -18.95
C ILE A 180 0.27 10.89 -19.85
N SER A 181 -0.55 11.90 -19.60
CA SER A 181 -1.78 12.17 -20.34
C SER A 181 -1.55 13.17 -21.48
N SER A 182 -2.33 14.25 -21.56
CA SER A 182 -2.19 15.35 -22.51
C SER A 182 -2.91 16.57 -21.97
N ALA A 183 -2.37 17.77 -22.15
CA ALA A 183 -3.17 18.97 -22.05
C ALA A 183 -4.25 18.95 -23.15
N GLY A 184 -5.39 19.56 -22.88
CA GLY A 184 -6.56 19.64 -23.74
C GLY A 184 -7.61 18.56 -23.50
N VAL A 185 -7.38 17.58 -22.62
CA VAL A 185 -8.31 16.45 -22.43
C VAL A 185 -9.71 16.84 -21.96
N THR A 186 -9.85 17.99 -21.31
CA THR A 186 -11.16 18.51 -20.84
C THR A 186 -11.74 19.59 -21.74
N ARG A 187 -11.08 19.92 -22.86
CA ARG A 187 -11.53 20.97 -23.79
C ARG A 187 -12.55 20.51 -24.84
N PRO A 188 -12.50 19.29 -25.38
CA PRO A 188 -13.54 18.81 -26.28
C PRO A 188 -14.93 18.92 -25.65
N GLY A 189 -15.82 19.70 -26.27
CA GLY A 189 -17.18 19.92 -25.77
C GLY A 189 -17.31 20.86 -24.56
N ARG A 190 -16.22 21.48 -24.08
CA ARG A 190 -16.28 22.44 -22.97
C ARG A 190 -16.99 23.73 -23.40
N PRO A 191 -18.05 24.16 -22.69
CA PRO A 191 -18.74 25.41 -23.01
C PRO A 191 -17.81 26.63 -22.93
N GLY A 192 -17.96 27.56 -23.87
CA GLY A 192 -17.24 28.83 -23.87
C GLY A 192 -15.82 28.80 -24.47
N ILE A 193 -15.39 27.68 -25.06
CA ILE A 193 -14.12 27.60 -25.80
C ILE A 193 -14.33 27.90 -27.28
N ASN A 194 -13.48 28.76 -27.85
CA ASN A 194 -13.40 28.94 -29.29
C ASN A 194 -12.59 27.79 -29.93
N LEU A 195 -13.29 26.83 -30.55
CA LEU A 195 -12.66 25.64 -31.11
C LEU A 195 -11.63 25.97 -32.19
N GLU A 196 -11.81 27.02 -32.99
CA GLU A 196 -10.89 27.35 -34.09
C GLU A 196 -9.46 27.67 -33.60
N GLU A 197 -9.36 28.23 -32.39
CA GLU A 197 -8.10 28.61 -31.73
C GLU A 197 -7.45 27.47 -30.96
N GLU A 198 -8.11 26.32 -30.84
CA GLU A 198 -7.58 25.18 -30.09
C GLU A 198 -6.54 24.38 -30.89
N PRO A 199 -5.64 23.65 -30.22
CA PRO A 199 -4.69 22.75 -30.88
C PRO A 199 -5.40 21.69 -31.74
N PRO A 200 -4.76 21.17 -32.81
CA PRO A 200 -5.36 20.17 -33.69
C PRO A 200 -5.94 18.95 -32.96
N ALA A 201 -5.29 18.48 -31.89
CA ALA A 201 -5.76 17.36 -31.09
C ALA A 201 -7.14 17.60 -30.45
N VAL A 202 -7.46 18.84 -30.06
CA VAL A 202 -8.76 19.21 -29.49
C VAL A 202 -9.79 19.40 -30.60
N ARG A 203 -9.43 20.15 -31.66
CA ARG A 203 -10.34 20.44 -32.78
C ARG A 203 -10.77 19.20 -33.55
N MET A 204 -9.83 18.30 -33.75
CA MET A 204 -10.00 17.09 -34.56
C MET A 204 -10.12 15.84 -33.69
N ASN A 205 -10.44 15.98 -32.40
CA ASN A 205 -10.45 14.86 -31.46
C ASN A 205 -11.28 13.68 -31.98
N ASP A 206 -12.49 13.93 -32.49
CA ASP A 206 -13.36 12.89 -33.06
C ASP A 206 -12.76 12.22 -34.29
N GLN A 207 -12.12 13.00 -35.17
CA GLN A 207 -11.42 12.49 -36.36
C GLN A 207 -10.18 11.67 -36.00
N LEU A 208 -9.57 11.96 -34.85
CA LEU A 208 -8.46 11.22 -34.26
C LEU A 208 -8.93 10.05 -33.38
N GLY A 209 -10.20 9.64 -33.49
CA GLY A 209 -10.75 8.49 -32.76
C GLY A 209 -11.05 8.78 -31.29
N GLY A 210 -11.19 10.04 -30.90
CA GLY A 210 -11.47 10.47 -29.53
C GLY A 210 -10.28 10.29 -28.60
N ILE A 211 -9.03 10.42 -29.09
CA ILE A 211 -7.81 10.18 -28.31
C ILE A 211 -7.79 10.92 -26.96
N LEU A 212 -8.21 12.19 -26.93
CA LEU A 212 -8.27 12.98 -25.70
C LEU A 212 -9.39 12.50 -24.77
N THR A 213 -10.52 12.07 -25.34
CA THR A 213 -11.64 11.47 -24.59
C THR A 213 -11.21 10.19 -23.89
N TRP A 214 -10.45 9.34 -24.58
CA TRP A 214 -9.95 8.08 -24.00
C TRP A 214 -8.83 8.31 -22.98
N LYS A 215 -7.97 9.30 -23.20
CA LYS A 215 -7.00 9.73 -22.18
C LYS A 215 -7.71 10.22 -20.91
N LEU A 216 -8.74 11.05 -21.03
CA LEU A 216 -9.52 11.51 -19.88
C LEU A 216 -10.17 10.35 -19.10
N ARG A 217 -10.77 9.38 -19.81
CA ARG A 217 -11.30 8.16 -19.17
C ARG A 217 -10.22 7.33 -18.47
N GLY A 218 -9.02 7.28 -19.06
CA GLY A 218 -7.87 6.64 -18.41
C GLY A 218 -7.45 7.36 -17.14
N GLU A 219 -7.49 8.70 -17.13
CA GLU A 219 -7.27 9.48 -15.92
C GLU A 219 -8.31 9.18 -14.84
N GLU A 220 -9.60 9.18 -15.19
CA GLU A 220 -10.70 8.83 -14.26
C GLU A 220 -10.50 7.44 -13.64
N ALA A 221 -10.15 6.44 -14.46
CA ALA A 221 -9.86 5.10 -13.97
C ALA A 221 -8.66 5.06 -13.00
N VAL A 222 -7.64 5.90 -13.21
CA VAL A 222 -6.52 6.04 -12.28
C VAL A 222 -6.99 6.69 -10.97
N ARG A 223 -7.80 7.75 -11.02
CA ARG A 223 -8.35 8.40 -9.82
C ARG A 223 -9.19 7.44 -8.99
N ASP A 224 -10.03 6.64 -9.65
CA ASP A 224 -10.92 5.67 -9.01
C ASP A 224 -10.21 4.41 -8.50
N SER A 225 -8.94 4.21 -8.86
CA SER A 225 -8.20 2.97 -8.53
C SER A 225 -7.83 2.83 -7.05
N GLY A 226 -7.78 3.94 -6.30
CA GLY A 226 -7.27 3.98 -4.92
C GLY A 226 -5.74 3.88 -4.80
N VAL A 227 -5.00 3.82 -5.91
CA VAL A 227 -3.54 3.92 -5.95
C VAL A 227 -3.14 5.39 -5.82
N SER A 228 -2.10 5.71 -5.05
CA SER A 228 -1.57 7.07 -5.03
C SER A 228 -0.95 7.42 -6.39
N TYR A 229 -1.36 8.53 -7.01
CA TYR A 229 -0.97 8.81 -8.39
C TYR A 229 -0.47 10.25 -8.61
N THR A 230 0.16 10.44 -9.77
CA THR A 230 0.36 11.76 -10.39
C THR A 230 -0.05 11.67 -11.86
N ILE A 231 -0.94 12.56 -12.30
CA ILE A 231 -1.31 12.67 -13.71
C ILE A 231 -0.68 13.94 -14.28
N ILE A 232 0.23 13.75 -15.23
CA ILE A 232 0.93 14.83 -15.91
C ILE A 232 0.27 15.03 -17.26
N ARG A 233 -0.16 16.26 -17.56
CA ARG A 233 -0.75 16.64 -18.85
C ARG A 233 0.22 17.57 -19.61
N PRO A 234 1.18 17.02 -20.37
CA PRO A 234 2.07 17.86 -21.15
C PRO A 234 1.31 18.69 -22.18
N CYS A 235 1.74 19.93 -22.37
CA CYS A 235 1.44 20.68 -23.59
C CYS A 235 2.19 20.03 -24.79
N ALA A 236 2.25 20.71 -25.94
CA ALA A 236 2.80 20.10 -27.16
C ALA A 236 4.23 19.57 -26.95
N LEU A 237 4.44 18.27 -27.17
CA LEU A 237 5.74 17.64 -26.97
C LEU A 237 6.71 17.98 -28.10
N THR A 238 7.95 18.33 -27.75
CA THR A 238 9.04 18.61 -28.71
C THR A 238 10.17 17.59 -28.61
N GLU A 239 11.04 17.59 -29.63
CA GLU A 239 12.32 16.86 -29.65
C GLU A 239 13.50 17.81 -29.35
N GLU A 240 13.22 18.99 -28.80
CA GLU A 240 14.27 19.92 -28.37
C GLU A 240 14.96 19.38 -27.11
N PRO A 241 16.25 19.72 -26.88
CA PRO A 241 16.92 19.36 -25.64
C PRO A 241 16.19 19.88 -24.42
N GLY A 242 16.20 19.11 -23.34
CA GLY A 242 15.68 19.52 -22.05
C GLY A 242 16.57 20.54 -21.35
N GLY A 243 16.25 20.78 -20.08
CA GLY A 243 16.94 21.75 -19.22
C GLY A 243 16.16 23.04 -19.01
N GLN A 244 14.96 23.17 -19.58
CA GLN A 244 14.14 24.36 -19.42
C GLN A 244 13.46 24.42 -18.04
N ALA A 245 13.15 25.62 -17.57
CA ALA A 245 12.25 25.78 -16.44
C ALA A 245 10.83 25.37 -16.85
N LEU A 246 10.03 24.89 -15.89
CA LEU A 246 8.67 24.40 -16.14
C LEU A 246 7.64 25.29 -15.45
N VAL A 247 6.44 25.33 -16.01
CA VAL A 247 5.27 25.97 -15.41
C VAL A 247 4.17 24.94 -15.31
N PHE A 248 3.61 24.78 -14.11
CA PHE A 248 2.43 23.95 -13.89
C PHE A 248 1.17 24.78 -13.80
N ALA A 249 0.05 24.20 -14.21
CA ALA A 249 -1.28 24.76 -14.02
C ALA A 249 -2.31 23.66 -13.81
N GLN A 250 -3.53 24.04 -13.45
CA GLN A 250 -4.67 23.14 -13.36
C GLN A 250 -5.88 23.72 -14.10
N GLY A 251 -6.80 22.84 -14.47
CA GLY A 251 -8.06 23.20 -15.15
C GLY A 251 -7.93 23.32 -16.66
N ASP A 252 -6.81 22.87 -17.22
CA ASP A 252 -6.60 22.71 -18.65
C ASP A 252 -6.66 24.01 -19.44
N ASN A 253 -6.10 25.08 -18.85
CA ASN A 253 -6.20 26.44 -19.36
C ASN A 253 -4.91 26.96 -20.02
N ILE A 254 -3.80 26.23 -19.89
CA ILE A 254 -2.51 26.65 -20.45
C ILE A 254 -2.24 26.06 -21.83
N ARG A 255 -1.50 26.81 -22.65
CA ARG A 255 -0.98 26.38 -23.94
C ARG A 255 0.52 26.63 -23.98
N GLY A 256 1.24 25.80 -24.73
CA GLY A 256 2.68 25.90 -24.86
C GLY A 256 3.27 24.63 -25.44
N LYS A 257 4.56 24.44 -25.20
CA LYS A 257 5.32 23.26 -25.60
C LYS A 257 6.20 22.80 -24.45
N VAL A 258 6.67 21.56 -24.50
CA VAL A 258 7.63 21.01 -23.54
C VAL A 258 8.41 19.85 -24.15
N SER A 259 9.72 19.83 -23.94
CA SER A 259 10.58 18.75 -24.40
C SER A 259 10.22 17.40 -23.77
N ARG A 260 10.41 16.31 -24.53
CA ARG A 260 10.26 14.95 -23.99
C ARG A 260 11.25 14.67 -22.87
N GLU A 261 12.46 15.23 -22.94
CA GLU A 261 13.48 15.09 -21.90
C GLU A 261 13.01 15.69 -20.57
N ASP A 262 12.37 16.87 -20.59
CA ASP A 262 11.89 17.51 -19.36
C ASP A 262 10.69 16.79 -18.76
N ILE A 263 9.83 16.19 -19.58
CA ILE A 263 8.75 15.32 -19.09
C ILE A 263 9.31 14.04 -18.47
N ALA A 264 10.34 13.44 -19.07
CA ALA A 264 11.00 12.26 -18.52
C ALA A 264 11.65 12.57 -17.16
N GLU A 265 12.38 13.67 -17.05
CA GLU A 265 12.97 14.12 -15.79
C GLU A 265 11.88 14.41 -14.75
N LEU A 266 10.82 15.12 -15.13
CA LEU A 266 9.67 15.38 -14.25
C LEU A 266 9.08 14.08 -13.70
N CYS A 267 8.93 13.03 -14.53
CA CYS A 267 8.43 11.73 -14.08
C CYS A 267 9.34 11.09 -13.01
N VAL A 268 10.65 11.31 -13.05
CA VAL A 268 11.56 10.83 -12.01
C VAL A 268 11.39 11.66 -10.73
N GLN A 269 11.32 12.98 -10.86
CA GLN A 269 11.23 13.90 -9.71
C GLN A 269 9.92 13.75 -8.92
N VAL A 270 8.79 13.46 -9.58
CA VAL A 270 7.50 13.31 -8.89
C VAL A 270 7.46 12.11 -7.93
N ILE A 271 8.25 11.05 -8.17
CA ILE A 271 8.23 9.82 -7.36
C ILE A 271 8.59 10.13 -5.90
N GLU A 272 9.51 11.06 -5.67
CA GLU A 272 9.98 11.41 -4.33
C GLU A 272 9.23 12.60 -3.73
N GLN A 273 8.25 13.17 -4.42
CA GLN A 273 7.57 14.39 -4.01
C GLN A 273 6.19 14.11 -3.40
N PRO A 274 6.02 14.25 -2.07
CA PRO A 274 4.73 13.97 -1.43
C PRO A 274 3.60 14.89 -1.90
N LYS A 275 3.94 16.15 -2.22
CA LYS A 275 2.98 17.12 -2.78
C LYS A 275 2.51 16.77 -4.19
N ALA A 276 3.16 15.82 -4.87
CA ALA A 276 2.73 15.31 -6.16
C ALA A 276 1.73 14.14 -6.03
N CYS A 277 1.30 13.79 -4.81
CA CYS A 277 0.37 12.70 -4.58
C CYS A 277 -1.08 13.13 -4.81
N ASN A 278 -1.82 12.35 -5.60
CA ASN A 278 -3.23 12.55 -5.97
C ASN A 278 -3.46 13.92 -6.61
N VAL A 279 -2.61 14.27 -7.57
CA VAL A 279 -2.72 15.54 -8.31
C VAL A 279 -2.76 15.29 -9.80
N THR A 280 -3.53 16.12 -10.49
CA THR A 280 -3.48 16.30 -11.94
C THR A 280 -3.06 17.73 -12.28
N PHE A 281 -2.09 17.89 -13.18
CA PHE A 281 -1.66 19.22 -13.63
C PHE A 281 -1.21 19.22 -15.09
N GLU A 282 -1.35 20.37 -15.74
CA GLU A 282 -0.75 20.65 -17.04
C GLU A 282 0.68 21.18 -16.88
N VAL A 283 1.55 20.88 -17.84
CA VAL A 283 2.94 21.36 -17.83
C VAL A 283 3.36 21.91 -19.19
N LYS A 284 4.10 23.02 -19.17
CA LYS A 284 4.82 23.60 -20.31
C LYS A 284 6.18 24.15 -19.89
N GLU A 285 7.03 24.46 -20.86
CA GLU A 285 8.23 25.26 -20.67
C GLU A 285 7.89 26.70 -20.25
N ALA A 286 8.66 27.23 -19.31
CA ALA A 286 8.69 28.64 -18.96
C ALA A 286 9.47 29.43 -20.01
N SER A 287 9.17 30.73 -20.13
CA SER A 287 9.90 31.64 -21.02
C SER A 287 11.27 32.05 -20.44
N ASP A 288 11.37 32.03 -19.11
CA ASP A 288 12.52 32.38 -18.30
C ASP A 288 12.40 31.72 -16.91
N GLY A 289 13.53 31.54 -16.22
CA GLY A 289 13.55 31.01 -14.85
C GLY A 289 14.57 29.92 -14.61
N LEU A 290 14.81 29.63 -13.33
CA LEU A 290 15.60 28.50 -12.88
C LEU A 290 14.68 27.32 -12.59
N ARG A 291 15.18 26.11 -12.86
CA ARG A 291 14.49 24.88 -12.53
C ARG A 291 14.52 24.64 -11.02
N ASP A 292 13.36 24.71 -10.38
CA ASP A 292 13.18 24.41 -8.96
C ASP A 292 12.02 23.43 -8.75
N TRP A 293 12.36 22.15 -8.61
CA TRP A 293 11.37 21.09 -8.44
C TRP A 293 10.56 21.18 -7.14
N GLN A 294 11.10 21.83 -6.10
CA GLN A 294 10.43 21.85 -4.79
C GLN A 294 9.25 22.83 -4.77
N THR A 295 9.39 23.96 -5.47
CA THR A 295 8.37 25.01 -5.50
C THR A 295 7.28 24.75 -6.54
N LEU A 296 7.56 23.98 -7.60
CA LEU A 296 6.60 23.69 -8.66
C LEU A 296 5.30 23.01 -8.17
N PHE A 297 5.36 22.25 -7.07
CA PHE A 297 4.19 21.57 -6.50
C PHE A 297 3.52 22.33 -5.36
N CYS A 298 4.00 23.52 -4.99
CA CYS A 298 3.44 24.27 -3.87
C CYS A 298 2.02 24.79 -4.13
N ASP A 299 1.72 25.12 -5.39
CA ASP A 299 0.45 25.76 -5.79
C ASP A 299 -0.51 24.78 -6.49
N ILE A 300 -0.19 23.48 -6.48
CA ILE A 300 -1.04 22.44 -7.05
C ILE A 300 -1.96 21.88 -5.99
N ASN A 301 -3.26 21.91 -6.28
CA ASN A 301 -4.26 21.33 -5.41
C ASN A 301 -4.42 19.84 -5.69
N THR A 302 -4.65 19.07 -4.63
CA THR A 302 -5.04 17.66 -4.74
C THR A 302 -6.37 17.53 -5.47
N ASP A 303 -6.47 16.52 -6.32
CA ASP A 303 -7.71 16.16 -6.99
C ASP A 303 -8.78 15.85 -5.92
N SER A 304 -10.00 16.32 -6.16
CA SER A 304 -11.14 16.02 -5.29
C SER A 304 -11.59 14.58 -5.55
N ASN A 305 -11.72 13.78 -4.48
CA ASN A 305 -12.42 12.49 -4.55
C ASN A 305 -13.92 12.69 -4.78
#